data_AF-A0A832PZR1-F1
#
_entry.id   AF-A0A832PZR1-F1
#
_cell.length_a   1.000
_cell.length_b   1.000
_cell.length_c   1.000
_cell.angle_alpha   90.00
_cell.angle_beta   90.00
_cell.angle_gamma   90.00
#
_symmetry.space_group_name_H-M   'P 1'
#
loop_
_entity.id
_entity.type
_entity.pdbx_description
1 polymer ?
#
loop_
_entity_poly.entity_id
_entity_poly.type
_entity_poly.pdbx_seq_one_letter_code
_entity_poly.pdbx_strand_id
1 'polypeptide(L)'
;RKKQSKGHGIHSPFAFDIITNVLNGPYSYYAFTDIPESFPYSKGESKKTKKFNHLSFRLVNHFKAINILEVNPKNGLNTFYIKSPSSKINYKSISGISTSKLRYDAIFININEDKDSIPSIEWLLDISHENTFWVINPINTKHSKQFCQLIVNHESVTTTFDTNNTLVVFLRQSYHKQHYFV
;
A
#
# COMPACT_ATOMS: atom_id res chain seq x y z
N ARG A 1 19.64 10.73 -6.17
CA ARG A 1 19.16 9.33 -6.23
C ARG A 1 17.64 9.37 -6.43
N LYS A 2 17.17 9.55 -7.68
CA LYS A 2 15.75 9.69 -8.10
C LYS A 2 15.54 9.43 -9.60
N LYS A 3 16.50 8.75 -10.26
CA LYS A 3 16.50 8.58 -11.73
C LYS A 3 15.22 7.89 -12.23
N GLN A 4 14.67 7.00 -11.43
CA GLN A 4 13.49 6.18 -11.75
C GLN A 4 12.15 6.84 -11.38
N SER A 5 12.16 7.96 -10.64
CA SER A 5 10.95 8.57 -10.08
C SER A 5 9.93 9.04 -11.11
N LYS A 6 10.36 9.27 -12.36
CA LYS A 6 9.51 9.66 -13.50
C LYS A 6 9.39 8.57 -14.57
N GLY A 7 9.77 7.33 -14.26
CA GLY A 7 9.76 6.21 -15.22
C GLY A 7 10.96 6.14 -16.17
N HIS A 8 11.92 7.07 -16.09
CA HIS A 8 13.11 7.04 -16.94
C HIS A 8 14.01 5.83 -16.59
N GLY A 9 14.42 5.07 -17.61
CA GLY A 9 15.24 3.86 -17.45
C GLY A 9 14.50 2.65 -16.86
N ILE A 10 13.16 2.67 -16.88
CA ILE A 10 12.33 1.53 -16.47
C ILE A 10 11.95 0.71 -17.69
N HIS A 11 12.44 -0.53 -17.76
CA HIS A 11 12.17 -1.45 -18.87
C HIS A 11 10.98 -2.37 -18.63
N SER A 12 10.52 -2.51 -17.38
CA SER A 12 9.32 -3.29 -17.05
C SER A 12 8.07 -2.45 -17.32
N PRO A 13 7.19 -2.84 -18.29
CA PRO A 13 5.96 -2.10 -18.56
C PRO A 13 5.06 -1.98 -17.32
N PHE A 14 5.02 -3.04 -16.50
CA PHE A 14 4.31 -3.05 -15.22
C PHE A 14 4.86 -1.99 -14.25
N ALA A 15 6.18 -1.90 -14.10
CA ALA A 15 6.76 -0.92 -13.20
C ALA A 15 6.60 0.51 -13.73
N PHE A 16 6.71 0.71 -15.04
CA PHE A 16 6.48 2.01 -15.67
C PHE A 16 5.05 2.49 -15.45
N ASP A 17 4.07 1.63 -15.67
CA ASP A 17 2.65 1.91 -15.45
C ASP A 17 2.35 2.27 -13.99
N ILE A 18 2.85 1.50 -13.02
CA ILE A 18 2.70 1.84 -11.59
C ILE A 18 3.30 3.21 -11.28
N ILE A 19 4.54 3.46 -11.71
CA ILE A 19 5.24 4.71 -11.40
C ILE A 19 4.49 5.91 -11.98
N THR A 20 3.99 5.79 -13.22
CA THR A 20 3.39 6.92 -13.94
C THR A 20 1.92 7.13 -13.60
N ASN A 21 1.13 6.05 -13.55
CA ASN A 21 -0.32 6.12 -13.42
C ASN A 21 -0.82 5.96 -11.98
N VAL A 22 -0.03 5.35 -11.09
CA VAL A 22 -0.42 5.09 -9.69
C VAL A 22 0.38 5.93 -8.70
N LEU A 23 1.70 5.91 -8.74
CA LEU A 23 2.54 6.64 -7.78
C LEU A 23 2.55 8.14 -8.08
N ASN A 24 2.76 8.50 -9.35
CA ASN A 24 2.76 9.88 -9.83
C ASN A 24 1.51 10.24 -10.64
N GLY A 25 0.45 9.45 -10.54
CA GLY A 25 -0.79 9.64 -11.29
C GLY A 25 -1.30 11.09 -11.20
N PRO A 26 -1.48 11.80 -12.32
CA PRO A 26 -1.86 13.21 -12.34
C PRO A 26 -3.35 13.43 -12.06
N TYR A 27 -4.15 12.37 -12.11
CA TYR A 27 -5.60 12.42 -12.02
C TYR A 27 -6.08 12.75 -10.61
N SER A 28 -7.00 13.69 -10.52
CA SER A 28 -7.83 13.91 -9.33
C SER A 28 -9.05 13.00 -9.39
N TYR A 29 -9.50 12.50 -8.24
CA TYR A 29 -10.68 11.65 -8.10
C TYR A 29 -11.67 12.30 -7.13
N TYR A 30 -12.96 11.99 -7.26
CA TYR A 30 -14.03 12.50 -6.37
C TYR A 30 -13.70 12.28 -4.88
N ALA A 31 -13.11 11.14 -4.53
CA ALA A 31 -12.71 10.86 -3.15
C ALA A 31 -11.72 11.89 -2.56
N PHE A 32 -10.95 12.59 -3.40
CA PHE A 32 -9.97 13.58 -2.96
C PHE A 32 -10.60 14.93 -2.62
N THR A 33 -11.85 15.15 -3.02
CA THR A 33 -12.65 16.34 -2.69
C THR A 33 -13.72 15.99 -1.65
N ASP A 34 -14.46 14.92 -1.88
CA ASP A 34 -15.67 14.60 -1.13
C ASP A 34 -15.37 14.13 0.30
N ILE A 35 -14.30 13.33 0.47
CA ILE A 35 -13.88 12.87 1.81
C ILE A 35 -13.44 14.07 2.65
N PRO A 36 -12.58 15.00 2.16
CA PRO A 36 -12.24 16.18 2.93
C PRO A 36 -13.37 17.13 3.29
N GLU A 37 -14.39 17.22 2.43
CA GLU A 37 -15.58 18.03 2.69
C GLU A 37 -16.51 17.39 3.72
N SER A 38 -16.70 16.07 3.63
CA SER A 38 -17.59 15.31 4.53
C SER A 38 -16.97 15.09 5.91
N PHE A 39 -15.64 15.06 6.01
CA PHE A 39 -14.90 14.82 7.24
C PHE A 39 -13.96 15.99 7.55
N PRO A 40 -14.43 17.08 8.19
CA PRO A 40 -13.65 18.31 8.38
C PRO A 40 -12.34 18.08 9.15
N TYR A 41 -12.25 17.05 9.99
CA TYR A 41 -11.00 16.65 10.67
C TYR A 41 -9.86 16.31 9.69
N SER A 42 -10.19 15.85 8.48
CA SER A 42 -9.19 15.55 7.44
C SER A 42 -8.56 16.80 6.81
N LYS A 43 -9.17 17.99 6.97
CA LYS A 43 -8.60 19.24 6.45
C LYS A 43 -7.26 19.57 7.12
N GLY A 44 -7.11 19.22 8.40
CA GLY A 44 -5.90 19.42 9.21
C GLY A 44 -4.78 18.40 8.98
N GLU A 45 -4.94 17.44 8.05
CA GLU A 45 -3.93 16.42 7.83
C GLU A 45 -2.64 16.94 7.22
N SER A 46 -1.54 16.30 7.61
CA SER A 46 -0.24 16.52 7.00
C SER A 46 -0.26 16.20 5.50
N LYS A 47 0.56 16.92 4.71
CA LYS A 47 0.75 16.63 3.28
C LYS A 47 1.18 15.18 3.02
N LYS A 48 1.90 14.56 3.95
CA LYS A 48 2.32 13.15 3.85
C LYS A 48 1.11 12.21 3.97
N THR A 49 0.24 12.46 4.94
CA THR A 49 -0.98 11.66 5.15
C THR A 49 -1.92 11.77 3.96
N LYS A 50 -2.15 12.98 3.44
CA LYS A 50 -2.96 13.19 2.22
C LYS A 50 -2.41 12.40 1.03
N LYS A 51 -1.09 12.44 0.81
CA LYS A 51 -0.44 11.66 -0.27
C LYS A 51 -0.62 10.16 -0.10
N PHE A 52 -0.49 9.64 1.13
CA PHE A 52 -0.71 8.22 1.42
C PHE A 52 -2.17 7.81 1.16
N ASN A 53 -3.14 8.58 1.67
CA ASN A 53 -4.56 8.33 1.47
C ASN A 53 -4.94 8.31 -0.03
N HIS A 54 -4.42 9.27 -0.81
CA HIS A 54 -4.63 9.30 -2.26
C HIS A 54 -3.97 8.10 -2.96
N LEU A 55 -2.78 7.69 -2.52
CA LEU A 55 -2.10 6.52 -3.05
C LEU A 55 -2.91 5.23 -2.79
N SER A 56 -3.46 5.06 -1.58
CA SER A 56 -4.34 3.93 -1.24
C SER A 56 -5.52 3.83 -2.20
N PHE A 57 -6.23 4.95 -2.42
CA PHE A 57 -7.32 5.01 -3.40
C PHE A 57 -6.85 4.59 -4.80
N ARG A 58 -5.75 5.16 -5.29
CA ARG A 58 -5.26 4.88 -6.65
C ARG A 58 -4.86 3.43 -6.82
N LEU A 59 -4.19 2.82 -5.84
CA LEU A 59 -3.83 1.40 -5.88
C LEU A 59 -5.08 0.52 -5.97
N VAL A 60 -6.05 0.73 -5.09
CA VAL A 60 -7.30 -0.05 -5.09
C VAL A 60 -8.08 0.14 -6.39
N ASN A 61 -8.22 1.38 -6.85
CA ASN A 61 -8.94 1.69 -8.09
C ASN A 61 -8.24 1.12 -9.33
N HIS A 62 -6.92 1.17 -9.38
CA HIS A 62 -6.13 0.72 -10.52
C HIS A 62 -6.14 -0.81 -10.63
N PHE A 63 -5.89 -1.52 -9.53
CA PHE A 63 -5.87 -2.99 -9.51
C PHE A 63 -7.25 -3.65 -9.36
N LYS A 64 -8.31 -2.85 -9.18
CA LYS A 64 -9.68 -3.33 -8.96
C LYS A 64 -9.77 -4.32 -7.79
N ALA A 65 -9.03 -4.03 -6.71
CA ALA A 65 -9.01 -4.87 -5.51
C ALA A 65 -10.41 -4.90 -4.87
N ILE A 66 -10.90 -6.11 -4.54
CA ILE A 66 -12.22 -6.34 -3.97
C ILE A 66 -12.12 -6.79 -2.52
N ASN A 67 -11.30 -7.81 -2.22
CA ASN A 67 -11.08 -8.30 -0.87
C ASN A 67 -9.88 -7.58 -0.27
N ILE A 68 -10.13 -6.69 0.70
CA ILE A 68 -9.10 -5.81 1.25
C ILE A 68 -9.01 -5.97 2.76
N LEU A 69 -7.79 -6.17 3.26
CA LEU A 69 -7.48 -6.16 4.68
C LEU A 69 -6.72 -4.88 5.06
N GLU A 70 -7.14 -4.21 6.12
CA GLU A 70 -6.37 -3.13 6.77
C GLU A 70 -5.97 -3.54 8.19
N VAL A 71 -4.66 -3.66 8.41
CA VAL A 71 -4.07 -3.97 9.71
C VAL A 71 -3.80 -2.64 10.43
N ASN A 72 -4.31 -2.55 11.66
CA ASN A 72 -4.22 -1.40 12.56
C ASN A 72 -4.79 -0.09 11.95
N PRO A 73 -6.09 -0.01 11.63
CA PRO A 73 -6.73 1.13 10.96
C PRO A 73 -6.81 2.38 11.87
N LYS A 74 -5.68 3.03 12.15
CA LYS A 74 -5.45 4.16 13.08
C LYS A 74 -6.72 4.92 13.51
N ASN A 75 -7.04 6.02 12.83
CA ASN A 75 -8.24 6.83 13.05
C ASN A 75 -9.32 6.55 11.98
N GLY A 76 -9.15 5.49 11.18
CA GLY A 76 -10.06 5.13 10.10
C GLY A 76 -10.09 6.05 8.88
N LEU A 77 -9.27 7.12 8.79
CA LEU A 77 -9.42 8.03 7.65
C LEU A 77 -9.01 7.37 6.32
N ASN A 78 -7.86 6.69 6.30
CA ASN A 78 -7.40 5.96 5.12
C ASN A 78 -8.42 4.89 4.67
N THR A 79 -9.19 4.33 5.59
CA THR A 79 -10.26 3.38 5.31
C THR A 79 -11.31 3.94 4.33
N PHE A 80 -11.66 5.23 4.43
CA PHE A 80 -12.60 5.85 3.48
C PHE A 80 -12.02 5.91 2.06
N TYR A 81 -10.73 6.18 1.92
CA TYR A 81 -10.05 6.18 0.63
C TYR A 81 -9.90 4.76 0.06
N ILE A 82 -9.66 3.76 0.90
CA ILE A 82 -9.62 2.35 0.49
C ILE A 82 -10.97 1.88 -0.03
N LYS A 83 -12.08 2.24 0.63
CA LYS A 83 -13.43 1.74 0.32
C LYS A 83 -14.15 2.50 -0.79
N SER A 84 -13.76 3.74 -1.04
CA SER A 84 -14.47 4.60 -2.00
C SER A 84 -14.45 4.10 -3.46
N PRO A 85 -13.39 3.47 -4.02
CA PRO A 85 -13.34 3.12 -5.44
C PRO A 85 -14.48 2.23 -5.95
N SER A 86 -15.09 1.41 -5.11
CA SER A 86 -16.21 0.54 -5.50
C SER A 86 -17.06 0.10 -4.33
N SER A 87 -18.38 0.08 -4.50
CA SER A 87 -19.32 -0.50 -3.53
C SER A 87 -19.21 -2.01 -3.36
N LYS A 88 -18.50 -2.71 -4.27
CA LYS A 88 -18.26 -4.16 -4.21
C LYS A 88 -17.16 -4.56 -3.24
N ILE A 89 -16.39 -3.59 -2.71
CA ILE A 89 -15.25 -3.87 -1.84
C ILE A 89 -15.71 -4.57 -0.56
N ASN A 90 -15.17 -5.77 -0.36
CA ASN A 90 -15.25 -6.52 0.88
C ASN A 90 -14.06 -6.13 1.77
N TYR A 91 -14.30 -5.14 2.64
CA TYR A 91 -13.28 -4.59 3.52
C TYR A 91 -13.34 -5.24 4.90
N LYS A 92 -12.18 -5.66 5.41
CA LYS A 92 -11.98 -6.10 6.80
C LYS A 92 -10.84 -5.31 7.44
N SER A 93 -10.97 -5.03 8.73
CA SER A 93 -9.87 -4.48 9.52
C SER A 93 -9.59 -5.30 10.76
N ILE A 94 -8.33 -5.32 11.18
CA ILE A 94 -7.90 -6.00 12.42
C ILE A 94 -6.94 -5.10 13.20
N SER A 95 -7.02 -5.16 14.52
CA SER A 95 -6.07 -4.50 15.43
C SER A 95 -5.25 -5.60 16.13
N GLY A 96 -4.18 -6.05 15.48
CA GLY A 96 -3.36 -7.20 15.92
C GLY A 96 -3.39 -8.40 14.94
N ILE A 97 -2.59 -9.42 15.25
CA ILE A 97 -2.44 -10.62 14.41
C ILE A 97 -3.62 -11.56 14.66
N SER A 98 -4.27 -12.01 13.58
CA SER A 98 -5.43 -12.90 13.65
C SER A 98 -5.32 -14.00 12.61
N THR A 99 -5.88 -15.18 12.91
CA THR A 99 -5.99 -16.27 11.94
C THR A 99 -7.10 -15.95 10.94
N SER A 100 -6.73 -15.79 9.66
CA SER A 100 -7.67 -15.56 8.56
C SER A 100 -7.55 -16.69 7.56
N LYS A 101 -8.68 -17.30 7.20
CA LYS A 101 -8.76 -18.30 6.12
C LYS A 101 -8.97 -17.68 4.74
N LEU A 102 -9.20 -16.37 4.68
CA LEU A 102 -9.42 -15.63 3.43
C LEU A 102 -8.09 -15.06 2.91
N ARG A 103 -7.95 -15.10 1.57
CA ARG A 103 -6.88 -14.42 0.84
C ARG A 103 -7.37 -13.06 0.34
N TYR A 104 -6.49 -12.07 0.33
CA TYR A 104 -6.84 -10.68 0.00
C TYR A 104 -6.13 -10.18 -1.25
N ASP A 105 -6.81 -9.34 -2.03
CA ASP A 105 -6.24 -8.65 -3.20
C ASP A 105 -5.28 -7.54 -2.77
N ALA A 106 -5.57 -6.90 -1.64
CA ALA A 106 -4.79 -5.81 -1.07
C ALA A 106 -4.68 -5.91 0.44
N ILE A 107 -3.47 -5.69 0.98
CA ILE A 107 -3.22 -5.68 2.42
C ILE A 107 -2.53 -4.36 2.79
N PHE A 108 -3.23 -3.52 3.55
CA PHE A 108 -2.72 -2.26 4.07
C PHE A 108 -2.21 -2.47 5.49
N ILE A 109 -0.95 -2.13 5.74
CA ILE A 109 -0.27 -2.37 7.02
C ILE A 109 0.13 -1.03 7.60
N ASN A 110 -0.63 -0.60 8.61
CA ASN A 110 -0.32 0.60 9.36
C ASN A 110 0.61 0.26 10.53
N ILE A 111 1.92 0.43 10.32
CA ILE A 111 2.92 0.21 11.37
C ILE A 111 2.75 1.29 12.43
N ASN A 112 2.70 0.88 13.70
CA ASN A 112 2.74 1.81 14.83
C ASN A 112 4.17 1.79 15.45
N GLU A 113 4.39 2.51 16.54
CA GLU A 113 5.72 2.55 17.17
C GLU A 113 6.07 1.25 17.91
N ASP A 114 5.05 0.44 18.23
CA ASP A 114 5.20 -0.82 18.92
C ASP A 114 5.67 -1.92 17.96
N LYS A 115 6.76 -2.58 18.32
CA LYS A 115 7.36 -3.68 17.56
C LYS A 115 6.39 -4.85 17.43
N ASP A 116 5.53 -5.07 18.43
CA ASP A 116 4.60 -6.19 18.47
C ASP A 116 3.44 -6.02 17.47
N SER A 117 3.31 -4.84 16.85
CA SER A 117 2.33 -4.57 15.80
C SER A 117 2.76 -5.03 14.40
N ILE A 118 4.03 -5.39 14.22
CA ILE A 118 4.59 -5.73 12.90
C ILE A 118 4.24 -7.19 12.58
N PRO A 119 3.44 -7.46 11.52
CA PRO A 119 3.12 -8.83 11.14
C PRO A 119 4.34 -9.58 10.62
N SER A 120 4.37 -10.91 10.76
CA SER A 120 5.38 -11.73 10.11
C SER A 120 5.16 -11.81 8.60
N ILE A 121 6.23 -12.07 7.85
CA ILE A 121 6.14 -12.20 6.38
C ILE A 121 5.34 -13.46 6.03
N GLU A 122 5.51 -14.54 6.78
CA GLU A 122 4.83 -15.82 6.60
C GLU A 122 3.32 -15.65 6.73
N TRP A 123 2.86 -14.90 7.75
CA TRP A 123 1.44 -14.62 7.92
C TRP A 123 0.89 -13.81 6.75
N LEU A 124 1.64 -12.80 6.27
CA LEU A 124 1.24 -12.02 5.09
C LEU A 124 1.13 -12.91 3.84
N LEU A 125 2.08 -13.83 3.64
CA LEU A 125 2.07 -14.76 2.52
C LEU A 125 0.89 -15.74 2.59
N ASP A 126 0.56 -16.27 3.77
CA ASP A 126 -0.56 -17.19 3.97
C ASP A 126 -1.91 -16.60 3.55
N ILE A 127 -2.08 -15.29 3.78
CA ILE A 127 -3.31 -14.56 3.43
C ILE A 127 -3.20 -13.84 2.08
N SER A 128 -2.15 -14.09 1.31
CA SER A 128 -1.93 -13.54 -0.02
C SER A 128 -2.15 -14.59 -1.12
N HIS A 129 -2.34 -14.10 -2.34
CA HIS A 129 -2.25 -14.86 -3.58
C HIS A 129 -1.28 -14.14 -4.54
N GLU A 130 -1.03 -14.72 -5.72
CA GLU A 130 -0.04 -14.24 -6.69
C GLU A 130 -0.19 -12.76 -7.12
N ASN A 131 -1.42 -12.23 -7.07
CA ASN A 131 -1.74 -10.87 -7.51
C ASN A 131 -1.94 -9.90 -6.34
N THR A 132 -1.77 -10.37 -5.10
CA THR A 132 -1.87 -9.52 -3.92
C THR A 132 -0.77 -8.46 -3.93
N PHE A 133 -1.14 -7.26 -3.50
CA PHE A 133 -0.17 -6.22 -3.16
C PHE A 133 -0.27 -5.82 -1.69
N TRP A 134 0.87 -5.50 -1.10
CA TRP A 134 0.95 -4.96 0.25
C TRP A 134 1.31 -3.48 0.21
N VAL A 135 0.77 -2.70 1.14
CA VAL A 135 1.09 -1.28 1.31
C VAL A 135 1.47 -1.05 2.76
N ILE A 136 2.75 -0.72 3.00
CA ILE A 136 3.31 -0.58 4.34
C ILE A 136 3.58 0.90 4.62
N ASN A 137 2.97 1.43 5.68
CA ASN A 137 3.09 2.83 6.07
C ASN A 137 2.91 3.00 7.59
N PRO A 138 3.62 3.91 8.26
CA PRO A 138 4.76 4.68 7.80
C PRO A 138 6.07 3.88 7.88
N ILE A 139 7.06 4.27 7.08
CA ILE A 139 8.41 3.70 7.09
C ILE A 139 9.39 4.76 7.60
N ASN A 140 9.21 5.17 8.86
CA ASN A 140 9.95 6.24 9.50
C ASN A 140 10.73 5.81 10.74
N THR A 141 10.45 4.63 11.31
CA THR A 141 11.16 4.11 12.48
C THR A 141 12.24 3.12 12.10
N LYS A 142 13.11 2.77 13.06
CA LYS A 142 14.13 1.72 12.87
C LYS A 142 13.48 0.36 12.57
N HIS A 143 12.43 0.01 13.32
CA HIS A 143 11.73 -1.27 13.17
C HIS A 143 10.98 -1.37 11.84
N SER A 144 10.27 -0.32 11.42
CA SER A 144 9.58 -0.33 10.12
C SER A 144 10.56 -0.47 8.95
N LYS A 145 11.72 0.19 9.03
CA LYS A 145 12.78 0.09 8.00
C LYS A 145 13.42 -1.29 7.96
N GLN A 146 13.70 -1.89 9.12
CA GLN A 146 14.21 -3.25 9.21
C GLN A 146 13.24 -4.26 8.61
N PHE A 147 11.95 -4.15 8.94
CA PHE A 147 10.90 -5.01 8.37
C PHE A 147 10.80 -4.88 6.84
N CYS A 148 10.83 -3.65 6.33
CA CYS A 148 10.84 -3.40 4.89
C CYS A 148 12.06 -4.01 4.19
N GLN A 149 13.24 -3.95 4.82
CA GLN A 149 14.44 -4.58 4.28
C GLN A 149 14.32 -6.10 4.20
N LEU A 150 13.70 -6.74 5.20
CA LEU A 150 13.41 -8.18 5.18
C LEU A 150 12.46 -8.53 4.03
N ILE A 151 11.39 -7.76 3.85
CA ILE A 151 10.43 -7.95 2.75
C ILE A 151 11.10 -7.81 1.39
N VAL A 152 11.85 -6.72 1.16
CA VAL A 152 12.55 -6.49 -0.12
C VAL A 152 13.50 -7.65 -0.44
N ASN A 153 14.12 -8.27 0.56
CA ASN A 153 15.04 -9.38 0.37
C ASN A 153 14.36 -10.76 0.31
N HIS A 154 13.10 -10.89 0.71
CA HIS A 154 12.37 -12.17 0.75
C HIS A 154 12.16 -12.78 -0.65
N GLU A 155 12.33 -14.10 -0.79
CA GLU A 155 12.31 -14.80 -2.09
C GLU A 155 10.96 -14.68 -2.82
N SER A 156 9.84 -14.72 -2.10
CA SER A 156 8.49 -14.60 -2.67
C SER A 156 8.13 -13.19 -3.15
N VAL A 157 8.95 -12.19 -2.83
CA VAL A 157 8.71 -10.79 -3.19
C VAL A 157 9.41 -10.50 -4.51
N THR A 158 8.62 -10.04 -5.48
CA THR A 158 9.11 -9.78 -6.84
C THR A 158 9.37 -8.30 -7.04
N THR A 159 8.35 -7.47 -7.02
CA THR A 159 8.51 -6.04 -7.29
C THR A 159 8.16 -5.21 -6.08
N THR A 160 9.00 -4.23 -5.75
CA THR A 160 8.76 -3.29 -4.66
C THR A 160 9.02 -1.85 -5.09
N PHE A 161 8.22 -0.93 -4.58
CA PHE A 161 8.38 0.52 -4.79
C PHE A 161 8.50 1.19 -3.43
N ASP A 162 9.71 1.60 -3.09
CA ASP A 162 9.97 2.47 -1.94
C ASP A 162 9.69 3.91 -2.37
N THR A 163 8.58 4.41 -1.85
CA THR A 163 8.21 5.81 -1.96
C THR A 163 8.48 6.49 -0.63
N ASN A 164 8.69 7.80 -0.63
CA ASN A 164 8.96 8.56 0.60
C ASN A 164 7.93 8.27 1.73
N ASN A 165 8.30 7.39 2.67
CA ASN A 165 7.54 6.89 3.82
C ASN A 165 6.55 5.72 3.58
N THR A 166 6.50 5.10 2.40
CA THR A 166 5.58 3.99 2.09
C THR A 166 6.22 2.99 1.12
N LEU A 167 6.10 1.69 1.41
CA LEU A 167 6.59 0.61 0.55
C LEU A 167 5.37 -0.10 -0.03
N VAL A 168 5.31 -0.17 -1.37
CA VAL A 168 4.33 -0.97 -2.09
C VAL A 168 5.02 -2.24 -2.56
N VAL A 169 4.42 -3.41 -2.29
CA VAL A 169 5.02 -4.73 -2.49
C VAL A 169 4.10 -5.57 -3.38
N PHE A 170 4.68 -6.31 -4.33
CA PHE A 170 3.95 -7.23 -5.21
C PHE A 170 4.57 -8.63 -5.18
N LEU A 171 3.72 -9.66 -5.23
CA LEU A 171 4.11 -11.08 -5.14
C LEU A 171 4.05 -11.83 -6.48
N ARG A 172 3.97 -11.11 -7.60
CA ARG A 172 3.76 -11.69 -8.94
C ARG A 172 5.00 -12.44 -9.43
N GLN A 173 5.07 -13.74 -9.16
CA GLN A 173 6.23 -14.61 -9.44
C GLN A 173 6.69 -14.63 -10.90
N SER A 174 5.82 -14.27 -11.85
CA SER A 174 6.16 -14.16 -13.28
C SER A 174 7.12 -13.00 -13.60
N TYR A 175 7.36 -12.07 -12.66
CA TYR A 175 8.24 -10.92 -12.85
C TYR A 175 9.58 -11.12 -12.17
N HIS A 176 10.65 -10.62 -12.81
CA HIS A 176 11.97 -10.57 -12.18
C HIS A 176 11.95 -9.70 -10.92
N LYS A 177 12.71 -10.12 -9.91
CA LYS A 177 12.85 -9.38 -8.67
C LYS A 177 13.47 -8.02 -8.91
N GLN A 178 12.78 -6.94 -8.51
CA GLN A 178 13.20 -5.56 -8.69
C GLN A 178 12.75 -4.68 -7.51
N HIS A 179 13.61 -3.75 -7.13
CA HIS A 179 13.33 -2.75 -6.09
C HIS A 179 13.54 -1.34 -6.64
N TYR A 180 12.48 -0.54 -6.67
CA TYR A 180 12.47 0.80 -7.23
C TYR A 180 12.41 1.85 -6.13
N PHE A 181 13.29 2.85 -6.21
CA PHE A 181 13.24 4.05 -5.37
C PHE A 181 12.59 5.19 -6.15
N VAL A 182 11.42 5.65 -5.71
CA VAL A 182 10.56 6.61 -6.41
C VAL A 182 10.43 7.93 -5.65
#